data_AF-A0A950Z106-F1
#
_entry.id   AF-A0A950Z106-F1
#
_cell.length_a   1.000
_cell.length_b   1.000
_cell.length_c   1.000
_cell.angle_alpha   90.00
_cell.angle_beta   90.00
_cell.angle_gamma   90.00
#
_symmetry.space_group_name_H-M   'P 1'
#
loop_
_entity.id
_entity.type
_entity.pdbx_description
1 polymer ?
#
loop_
_entity_poly.entity_id
_entity_poly.type
_entity_poly.pdbx_seq_one_letter_code
_entity_poly.pdbx_strand_id
1 'polypeptide(L)'
;MEVYGCGCAVPRRGFLKGAAALAASAILPDMDVQAQAPAGRRVDIHSHFAPPQWLTAMNKAAEQGAPRNNPLFNAFKDWTPATSVAVMDQAGVATSMLSITTPGIWFFSKYSKTEETRRLARDCN
;
A
#
# COMPACT_ATOMS: atom_id res chain seq x y z
N MET A 1 -30.17 33.21 35.59
CA MET A 1 -29.34 32.86 34.41
C MET A 1 -29.49 31.36 34.23
N GLU A 2 -30.39 30.96 33.35
CA GLU A 2 -30.93 29.61 33.25
C GLU A 2 -30.15 28.83 32.19
N VAL A 3 -29.64 27.65 32.57
CA VAL A 3 -28.76 26.83 31.74
C VAL A 3 -29.63 25.85 30.96
N TYR A 4 -29.87 26.10 29.67
CA TYR A 4 -30.57 25.16 28.80
C TYR A 4 -29.56 24.20 28.16
N GLY A 5 -29.50 22.97 28.67
CA GLY A 5 -28.76 21.86 28.06
C GLY A 5 -29.50 21.32 26.84
N CYS A 6 -28.83 21.30 25.68
CA CYS A 6 -29.33 20.65 24.47
C CYS A 6 -29.05 19.14 24.58
N GLY A 7 -30.08 18.36 24.90
CA GLY A 7 -30.00 16.90 24.85
C GLY A 7 -29.88 16.42 23.39
N CYS A 8 -28.75 15.82 23.03
CA CYS A 8 -28.58 15.15 21.74
C CYS A 8 -29.48 13.91 21.67
N ALA A 9 -30.72 14.07 21.22
CA ALA A 9 -31.61 12.95 20.96
C ALA A 9 -31.02 12.10 19.81
N VAL A 10 -30.79 10.81 20.08
CA VAL A 10 -30.39 9.87 19.03
C VAL A 10 -31.51 9.82 17.99
N PRO A 11 -31.26 10.13 16.71
CA PRO A 11 -32.30 10.11 15.70
C PRO A 11 -32.90 8.70 15.61
N ARG A 12 -34.23 8.59 15.48
CA ARG A 12 -34.98 7.32 15.40
C ARG A 12 -34.35 6.32 14.42
N ARG A 13 -33.79 6.82 13.32
CA ARG A 13 -33.09 6.01 12.32
C ARG A 13 -31.78 5.40 12.83
N GLY A 14 -31.06 6.09 13.70
CA GLY A 14 -29.90 5.56 14.41
C GLY A 14 -30.30 4.50 15.44
N PHE A 15 -31.35 4.77 16.22
CA PHE A 15 -31.88 3.81 17.20
C PHE A 15 -32.36 2.50 16.55
N LEU A 16 -33.16 2.59 15.47
CA LEU A 16 -33.66 1.42 14.75
C LEU A 16 -32.52 0.61 14.10
N LYS A 17 -31.47 1.27 13.59
CA LYS A 17 -30.28 0.58 13.07
C LYS A 17 -29.54 -0.18 14.17
N GLY A 18 -29.37 0.42 15.34
CA GLY A 18 -28.74 -0.25 16.49
C GLY A 18 -29.53 -1.45 16.98
N ALA A 19 -30.86 -1.31 17.12
CA ALA A 19 -31.74 -2.40 17.54
C ALA A 19 -31.76 -3.57 16.54
N ALA A 20 -31.79 -3.28 15.24
CA ALA A 20 -31.74 -4.29 14.20
C ALA A 20 -30.40 -5.06 14.19
N ALA A 21 -29.28 -4.37 14.41
CA ALA A 21 -27.96 -5.01 14.51
C ALA A 21 -27.88 -5.96 15.71
N LEU A 22 -28.41 -5.55 16.88
CA LEU A 22 -28.45 -6.38 18.08
C LEU A 22 -29.33 -7.63 17.91
N ALA A 23 -30.48 -7.50 17.25
CA ALA A 23 -31.36 -8.63 16.98
C ALA A 23 -30.72 -9.63 16.00
N ALA A 24 -29.98 -9.15 15.00
CA ALA A 24 -29.27 -10.00 14.05
C ALA A 24 -28.13 -10.82 14.72
N SER A 25 -27.42 -10.24 15.69
CA SER A 25 -26.37 -10.96 16.43
C SER A 25 -26.87 -12.11 17.32
N ALA A 26 -28.17 -12.17 17.62
CA ALA A 26 -28.76 -13.25 18.42
C ALA A 26 -29.19 -14.48 17.59
N ILE A 27 -29.22 -14.35 16.25
CA ILE A 27 -29.76 -15.38 15.34
C ILE A 27 -28.66 -15.96 14.44
N LEU A 28 -27.62 -15.18 14.16
CA LEU A 28 -26.51 -15.62 13.33
C LEU A 28 -25.46 -16.37 14.18
N PRO A 29 -24.85 -17.45 13.68
CA PRO A 29 -23.65 -18.03 14.31
C PRO A 29 -22.55 -16.95 14.41
N ASP A 30 -21.58 -17.13 15.33
CA ASP A 30 -20.40 -16.26 15.50
C ASP A 30 -19.64 -16.09 14.18
N MET A 31 -20.15 -15.22 13.33
CA MET A 31 -19.49 -14.68 12.17
C MET A 31 -18.87 -13.38 12.62
N ASP A 32 -17.58 -13.25 12.38
CA ASP A 32 -16.83 -12.02 12.60
C ASP A 32 -17.43 -10.92 11.71
N VAL A 33 -18.48 -10.23 12.19
CA VAL A 33 -19.07 -9.08 11.51
C VAL A 33 -18.13 -7.90 11.77
N GLN A 34 -16.97 -7.94 11.11
CA GLN A 34 -16.14 -6.76 10.97
C GLN A 34 -16.96 -5.75 10.17
N ALA A 35 -17.45 -4.72 10.85
CA ALA A 35 -17.96 -3.53 10.17
C ALA A 35 -16.88 -3.12 9.16
N GLN A 36 -17.23 -3.07 7.87
CA GLN A 36 -16.34 -2.49 6.88
C GLN A 36 -16.17 -1.03 7.28
N ALA A 37 -15.06 -0.72 7.97
CA ALA A 37 -14.58 0.66 8.05
C ALA A 37 -14.60 1.17 6.60
N PRO A 38 -15.15 2.37 6.34
CA PRO A 38 -15.24 2.87 4.98
C PRO A 38 -13.86 2.74 4.36
N ALA A 39 -13.74 1.93 3.30
CA ALA A 39 -12.47 1.66 2.63
C ALA A 39 -11.78 3.00 2.45
N GLY A 40 -10.64 3.18 3.12
CA GLY A 40 -10.01 4.48 3.26
C GLY A 40 -9.78 5.06 1.87
N ARG A 41 -10.34 6.22 1.54
CA ARG A 41 -10.16 6.86 0.22
C ARG A 41 -8.75 7.41 0.00
N ARG A 42 -7.76 6.93 0.76
CA ARG A 42 -6.39 7.40 0.68
C ARG A 42 -5.74 6.80 -0.57
N VAL A 43 -5.26 7.70 -1.41
CA VAL A 43 -4.43 7.37 -2.56
C VAL A 43 -3.01 7.72 -2.18
N ASP A 44 -2.13 6.72 -2.17
CA ASP A 44 -0.69 6.93 -2.05
C ASP A 44 -0.11 7.14 -3.45
N ILE A 45 0.59 8.26 -3.64
CA ILE A 45 1.23 8.61 -4.92
C ILE A 45 2.74 8.43 -4.88
N HIS A 46 3.30 7.95 -3.77
CA HIS A 46 4.72 7.77 -3.54
C HIS A 46 4.96 6.37 -2.98
N SER A 47 4.59 5.35 -3.74
CA SER A 47 4.86 3.97 -3.40
C SER A 47 5.91 3.42 -4.36
N HIS A 48 7.04 3.00 -3.82
CA HIS A 48 8.12 2.43 -4.61
C HIS A 48 8.02 0.91 -4.66
N PHE A 49 8.46 0.32 -5.77
CA PHE A 49 8.60 -1.13 -5.91
C PHE A 49 9.90 -1.52 -6.63
N ALA A 50 10.28 -2.79 -6.49
CA ALA A 50 11.47 -3.36 -7.13
C ALA A 50 11.14 -4.76 -7.68
N PRO A 51 10.79 -4.89 -8.97
CA PRO A 51 10.46 -6.19 -9.55
C PRO A 51 11.71 -7.09 -9.63
N PRO A 52 11.54 -8.43 -9.66
CA PRO A 52 12.67 -9.38 -9.67
C PRO A 52 13.71 -9.13 -10.79
N GLN A 53 13.24 -8.69 -11.96
CA GLN A 53 14.09 -8.36 -13.11
C GLN A 53 14.94 -7.11 -12.83
N TRP A 54 14.38 -6.12 -12.12
CA TRP A 54 15.13 -4.95 -11.68
C TRP A 54 16.19 -5.30 -10.65
N LEU A 55 15.85 -6.13 -9.66
CA LEU A 55 16.81 -6.62 -8.67
C LEU A 55 17.98 -7.36 -9.33
N THR A 56 17.68 -8.19 -10.33
CA THR A 56 18.68 -8.91 -11.13
C THR A 56 19.60 -7.93 -11.87
N ALA A 57 19.04 -6.92 -12.54
CA ALA A 57 19.80 -5.92 -13.27
C ALA A 57 20.67 -5.06 -12.34
N MET A 58 20.14 -4.65 -11.19
CA MET A 58 20.88 -3.90 -10.18
C MET A 58 22.01 -4.72 -9.57
N ASN A 59 21.80 -6.02 -9.31
CA ASN A 59 22.86 -6.91 -8.84
C ASN A 59 24.00 -7.05 -9.86
N LYS A 60 23.67 -7.23 -11.15
CA LYS A 60 24.66 -7.25 -12.25
C LYS A 60 25.43 -5.93 -12.34
N ALA A 61 24.76 -4.79 -12.22
CA ALA A 61 25.43 -3.48 -12.22
C ALA A 61 26.35 -3.34 -10.99
N ALA A 62 25.93 -3.85 -9.85
CA ALA A 62 26.71 -3.80 -8.62
C ALA A 62 27.96 -4.68 -8.64
N GLU A 63 27.90 -5.86 -9.28
CA GLU A 63 29.08 -6.70 -9.57
C GLU A 63 30.12 -5.95 -10.41
N GLN A 64 29.68 -4.99 -11.23
CA GLN A 64 30.55 -4.12 -12.03
C GLN A 64 31.02 -2.86 -11.27
N GLY A 65 30.62 -2.70 -10.01
CA GLY A 65 30.99 -1.56 -9.16
C GLY A 65 29.98 -0.41 -9.15
N ALA A 66 28.74 -0.63 -9.58
CA ALA A 66 27.68 0.34 -9.34
C ALA A 66 27.43 0.51 -7.83
N PRO A 67 27.26 1.75 -7.35
CA PRO A 67 27.04 2.01 -5.93
C PRO A 67 25.78 1.29 -5.43
N ARG A 68 25.95 0.40 -4.45
CA ARG A 68 24.87 -0.28 -3.70
C ARG A 68 24.54 0.38 -2.37
N ASN A 69 25.27 1.42 -1.98
CA ASN A 69 25.24 2.04 -0.65
C ASN A 69 24.00 2.92 -0.41
N ASN A 70 22.85 2.57 -0.98
CA ASN A 70 21.58 3.16 -0.62
C ASN A 70 20.88 2.22 0.38
N PRO A 71 20.63 2.65 1.64
CA PRO A 71 19.84 1.88 2.60
C PRO A 71 18.50 1.39 2.04
N LEU A 72 17.95 2.11 1.07
CA LEU A 72 16.70 1.76 0.38
C LEU A 72 16.82 0.45 -0.41
N PHE A 73 17.98 0.08 -0.95
CA PHE A 73 18.12 -1.18 -1.69
C PHE A 73 17.80 -2.39 -0.81
N ASN A 74 18.30 -2.37 0.44
CA ASN A 74 18.01 -3.44 1.40
C ASN A 74 16.55 -3.48 1.82
N ALA A 75 15.83 -2.36 1.75
CA ALA A 75 14.39 -2.31 2.05
C ALA A 75 13.56 -3.06 0.98
N PHE A 76 14.07 -3.22 -0.24
CA PHE A 76 13.38 -3.89 -1.34
C PHE A 76 13.82 -5.34 -1.57
N LYS A 77 14.81 -5.85 -0.83
CA LYS A 77 15.35 -7.21 -1.04
C LYS A 77 14.31 -8.31 -0.87
N ASP A 78 13.36 -8.10 0.05
CA ASP A 78 12.27 -9.02 0.36
C ASP A 78 10.91 -8.50 -0.13
N TRP A 79 10.91 -7.47 -0.99
CA TRP A 79 9.67 -6.88 -1.50
C TRP A 79 8.92 -7.88 -2.37
N THR A 80 7.61 -7.98 -2.12
CA THR A 80 6.65 -8.71 -2.95
C THR A 80 5.36 -7.89 -3.10
N PRO A 81 4.55 -8.13 -4.14
CA PRO A 81 3.23 -7.52 -4.24
C PRO A 81 2.36 -7.75 -2.99
N ALA A 82 2.43 -8.95 -2.39
CA ALA A 82 1.70 -9.28 -1.17
C ALA A 82 2.14 -8.42 0.03
N THR A 83 3.45 -8.20 0.20
CA THR A 83 3.95 -7.30 1.26
C THR A 83 3.48 -5.85 1.04
N SER A 84 3.39 -5.40 -0.21
CA SER A 84 2.88 -4.06 -0.54
C SER A 84 1.41 -3.90 -0.17
N VAL A 85 0.58 -4.90 -0.48
CA VAL A 85 -0.85 -4.90 -0.11
C VAL A 85 -1.02 -4.94 1.41
N ALA A 86 -0.25 -5.75 2.13
CA ALA A 86 -0.32 -5.79 3.58
C ALA A 86 0.02 -4.43 4.22
N VAL A 87 0.99 -3.70 3.67
CA VAL A 87 1.31 -2.33 4.11
C VAL A 87 0.18 -1.36 3.78
N MET A 88 -0.45 -1.47 2.60
CA MET A 88 -1.62 -0.67 2.23
C MET A 88 -2.78 -0.89 3.21
N ASP A 89 -3.07 -2.13 3.57
CA ASP A 89 -4.13 -2.50 4.52
C ASP A 89 -3.87 -1.90 5.91
N GLN A 90 -2.63 -2.01 6.40
CA GLN A 90 -2.21 -1.44 7.68
C GLN A 90 -2.28 0.10 7.70
N ALA A 91 -1.96 0.74 6.58
CA ALA A 91 -1.97 2.20 6.44
C ALA A 91 -3.35 2.80 6.09
N GLY A 92 -4.33 1.94 5.76
CA GLY A 92 -5.64 2.35 5.27
C GLY A 92 -5.59 3.04 3.89
N VAL A 93 -4.69 2.57 3.02
CA VAL A 93 -4.51 3.04 1.64
C VAL A 93 -5.33 2.16 0.69
N ALA A 94 -6.28 2.74 -0.03
CA ALA A 94 -7.08 1.98 -1.00
C ALA A 94 -6.38 1.83 -2.36
N THR A 95 -5.47 2.74 -2.71
CA THR A 95 -4.80 2.71 -4.01
C THR A 95 -3.41 3.30 -3.88
N SER A 96 -2.41 2.63 -4.44
CA SER A 96 -1.05 3.13 -4.56
C SER A 96 -0.67 3.29 -6.02
N MET A 97 -0.19 4.47 -6.40
CA MET A 97 0.47 4.69 -7.69
C MET A 97 1.95 4.31 -7.54
N LEU A 98 2.33 3.24 -8.22
CA LEU A 98 3.65 2.64 -8.07
C LEU A 98 4.68 3.34 -8.96
N SER A 99 5.93 3.42 -8.48
CA SER A 99 7.08 3.86 -9.26
C SER A 99 8.32 3.02 -8.94
N ILE A 100 9.19 2.81 -9.93
CA ILE A 100 10.44 2.06 -9.71
C ILE A 100 11.30 2.77 -8.67
N THR A 101 11.87 1.99 -7.75
CA THR A 101 12.76 2.50 -6.70
C THR A 101 14.06 3.12 -7.25
N THR A 102 14.76 3.86 -6.41
CA THR A 102 16.07 4.47 -6.73
C THR A 102 17.11 3.37 -6.99
N PRO A 103 18.01 3.52 -8.00
CA PRO A 103 18.25 4.68 -8.86
C PRO A 103 17.39 4.80 -10.13
N GLY A 104 16.30 4.02 -10.26
CA GLY A 104 15.55 3.89 -11.51
C GLY A 104 16.08 2.74 -12.37
N ILE A 105 15.79 2.77 -13.67
CA ILE A 105 16.17 1.72 -14.63
C ILE A 105 17.51 2.00 -15.36
N TRP A 106 18.09 3.17 -15.14
CA TRP A 106 19.37 3.59 -15.71
C TRP A 106 20.43 3.66 -14.62
N PHE A 107 21.24 2.62 -14.52
CA PHE A 107 22.32 2.47 -13.55
C PHE A 107 23.59 3.22 -13.98
N PHE A 108 23.49 4.46 -14.45
CA PHE A 108 24.59 5.24 -15.03
C PHE A 108 25.14 4.67 -16.36
N SER A 109 25.68 5.56 -17.22
CA SER A 109 26.19 5.19 -18.55
C SER A 109 27.32 4.15 -18.52
N LYS A 110 28.03 4.04 -17.40
CA LYS A 110 29.10 3.05 -17.21
C LYS A 110 28.56 1.61 -17.06
N TYR A 111 27.36 1.44 -16.50
CA TYR A 111 26.81 0.12 -16.15
C TYR A 111 25.52 -0.22 -16.93
N SER A 112 25.01 0.72 -17.73
CA SER A 112 23.78 0.54 -18.51
C SER A 112 24.03 0.69 -20.01
N LYS A 113 23.58 -0.30 -20.78
CA LYS A 113 23.45 -0.19 -22.24
C LYS A 113 22.02 0.19 -22.59
N THR A 114 21.83 1.05 -23.59
CA THR A 114 20.52 1.54 -24.02
C THR A 114 19.51 0.41 -24.27
N GLU A 115 19.88 -0.62 -25.02
CA GLU A 115 18.98 -1.75 -25.30
C GLU A 115 18.63 -2.58 -24.06
N GLU A 116 19.58 -2.76 -23.14
CA GLU A 116 19.32 -3.43 -21.86
C GLU A 116 18.34 -2.62 -20.99
N THR A 117 18.49 -1.29 -20.93
CA THR A 117 17.55 -0.42 -20.21
C THR A 117 16.17 -0.40 -20.87
N ARG A 118 16.08 -0.40 -22.21
CA ARG A 118 14.79 -0.49 -22.91
C ARG A 118 14.07 -1.79 -22.62
N ARG A 119 14.80 -2.90 -22.58
CA ARG A 119 14.25 -4.21 -22.19
C ARG A 119 13.78 -4.17 -20.74
N LEU A 120 14.61 -3.68 -19.82
CA LEU A 120 14.25 -3.57 -18.41
C LEU A 120 13.00 -2.71 -18.19
N ALA A 121 12.83 -1.62 -18.95
CA ALA A 121 11.62 -0.80 -18.90
C ALA A 121 10.36 -1.59 -19.25
N ARG A 122 10.41 -2.51 -20.23
CA ARG A 122 9.29 -3.39 -20.59
C ARG A 122 9.10 -4.51 -19.57
N ASP A 123 10.17 -5.01 -18.97
CA ASP A 123 10.05 -6.06 -17.96
C ASP A 123 9.47 -5.52 -16.63
N CYS A 124 9.55 -4.20 -16.41
CA CYS A 124 9.02 -3.53 -15.21
C CYS A 124 7.58 -3.00 -15.36
N ASN A 125 7.01 -2.94 -16.57
CA ASN A 125 5.68 -2.37 -16.87
C ASN A 125 4.85 -3.36 -17.69
#